data_AF-A0A399HUA5-F1
#
_entry.id   AF-A0A399HUA5-F1
#
_cell.length_a   1.000
_cell.length_b   1.000
_cell.length_c   1.000
_cell.angle_alpha   90.00
_cell.angle_beta   90.00
_cell.angle_gamma   90.00
#
_symmetry.space_group_name_H-M   'P 1'
#
loop_
_entity.id
_entity.type
_entity.pdbx_description
1 polymer ?
#
loop_
_entity_poly.entity_id
_entity_poly.type
_entity_poly.pdbx_seq_one_letter_code
_entity_poly.pdbx_strand_id
1 'polypeptide(L)'
;MADSGIQDILSKDKNARIVTAGDFNEFAFVQPLEEYTKISGLKDMDEVVKIDKLERYTYLFDMNAQELDHMFVSPSLAKKSKAEFEHIHVNTWPEYDAQISDHDPSVARLDVCA
;
A
#
# COMPACT_ATOMS: atom_id res chain seq x y z
N MET A 1 3.20 -0.25 -19.20
CA MET A 1 3.60 1.16 -19.33
C MET A 1 4.86 1.34 -18.49
N ALA A 2 5.93 1.90 -19.04
CA ALA A 2 7.14 2.14 -18.26
C ALA A 2 6.84 3.26 -17.27
N ASP A 3 7.00 2.99 -15.98
CA ASP A 3 6.83 3.97 -14.89
C ASP A 3 7.98 4.98 -14.93
N SER A 4 7.91 5.90 -15.90
CA SER A 4 8.94 6.93 -16.09
C SER A 4 9.06 7.83 -14.87
N GLY A 5 8.02 7.99 -14.06
CA GLY A 5 8.07 8.84 -12.86
C GLY A 5 9.01 8.28 -11.79
N ILE A 6 8.74 7.07 -11.30
CA ILE A 6 9.49 6.50 -10.17
C ILE A 6 10.90 6.11 -10.61
N GLN A 7 11.04 5.49 -11.79
CA GLN A 7 12.36 5.10 -12.30
C GLN A 7 13.24 6.32 -12.59
N ASP A 8 12.70 7.44 -13.10
CA ASP A 8 13.50 8.63 -13.31
C ASP A 8 13.99 9.24 -11.99
N ILE A 9 13.16 9.22 -10.94
CA ILE A 9 13.57 9.67 -9.60
C ILE A 9 14.70 8.77 -9.07
N LEU A 10 14.51 7.45 -9.09
CA LEU A 10 15.50 6.49 -8.59
C LEU A 10 16.79 6.46 -9.41
N SER A 11 16.72 6.81 -10.70
CA SER A 11 17.90 6.96 -11.57
C SER A 11 18.80 8.13 -11.14
N LYS A 12 18.20 9.20 -10.62
CA LYS A 12 18.88 10.41 -10.14
C LYS A 12 19.35 10.26 -8.70
N ASP A 13 18.55 9.62 -7.86
CA ASP A 13 18.90 9.30 -6.47
C ASP A 13 18.37 7.90 -6.09
N LYS A 14 19.29 6.93 -6.01
CA LYS A 14 18.97 5.55 -5.61
C LYS A 14 18.48 5.42 -4.17
N ASN A 15 18.69 6.45 -3.34
CA ASN A 15 18.24 6.49 -1.96
C ASN A 15 17.01 7.39 -1.77
N ALA A 16 16.42 7.90 -2.85
CA ALA A 16 15.21 8.70 -2.79
C ALA A 16 14.14 7.98 -1.97
N ARG A 17 13.46 8.74 -1.11
CA ARG A 17 12.41 8.25 -0.23
C ARG A 17 11.07 8.48 -0.92
N ILE A 18 10.54 7.42 -1.52
CA ILE A 18 9.32 7.47 -2.35
C ILE A 18 8.23 6.67 -1.64
N VAL A 19 7.02 7.25 -1.61
CA VAL A 19 5.79 6.59 -1.20
C VAL A 19 4.80 6.73 -2.35
N THR A 20 4.14 5.64 -2.72
CA THR A 20 2.94 5.65 -3.56
C THR A 20 1.83 4.95 -2.80
N ALA A 21 0.68 5.59 -2.65
CA ALA A 21 -0.42 5.05 -1.86
C ALA A 21 -1.77 5.47 -2.44
N GLY A 22 -2.79 4.66 -2.23
CA GLY A 22 -4.17 4.96 -2.58
C GLY A 22 -4.91 3.71 -3.03
N ASP A 23 -6.08 3.94 -3.63
CA ASP A 23 -6.90 2.90 -4.27
C ASP A 23 -6.33 2.56 -5.66
N PHE A 24 -5.84 1.34 -5.82
CA PHE A 24 -5.35 0.82 -7.12
C PHE A 24 -6.44 0.03 -7.85
N ASN A 25 -7.58 -0.24 -7.21
CA ASN A 25 -8.70 -1.05 -7.73
C ASN A 25 -8.28 -2.44 -8.26
N GLU A 26 -7.22 -3.01 -7.69
CA GLU A 26 -6.66 -4.28 -8.15
C GLU A 26 -6.10 -5.07 -6.96
N PHE A 27 -6.16 -6.40 -7.04
CA PHE A 27 -5.62 -7.27 -5.98
C PHE A 27 -4.09 -7.41 -6.06
N ALA A 28 -3.42 -7.61 -4.93
CA ALA A 28 -1.95 -7.70 -4.89
C ALA A 28 -1.35 -8.81 -5.79
N PHE A 29 -2.12 -9.87 -6.07
CA PHE A 29 -1.69 -11.02 -6.86
C PHE A 29 -2.00 -10.92 -8.37
N VAL A 30 -2.59 -9.82 -8.84
CA VAL A 30 -2.85 -9.66 -10.28
C VAL A 30 -1.62 -9.12 -11.01
N GLN A 31 -1.49 -9.51 -12.29
CA GLN A 31 -0.34 -9.14 -13.13
C GLN A 31 -0.04 -7.62 -13.15
N PRO A 32 -1.03 -6.70 -13.17
CA PRO A 32 -0.75 -5.26 -13.09
C PRO A 32 0.06 -4.85 -11.85
N LEU A 33 -0.28 -5.34 -10.65
CA LEU A 33 0.46 -5.01 -9.42
C LEU A 33 1.82 -5.72 -9.37
N GLU A 34 1.91 -6.97 -9.84
CA GLU A 34 3.19 -7.67 -9.95
C GLU A 34 4.17 -6.91 -10.87
N GLU A 35 3.71 -6.44 -12.03
CA GLU A 35 4.53 -5.64 -12.94
C GLU A 35 4.81 -4.25 -12.37
N TYR A 36 3.88 -3.62 -11.66
CA TYR A 36 4.10 -2.33 -10.99
C TYR A 36 5.26 -2.42 -9.98
N THR A 37 5.24 -3.39 -9.08
CA THR A 37 6.30 -3.57 -8.07
C THR A 37 7.65 -3.93 -8.71
N LYS A 38 7.64 -4.76 -9.76
CA LYS A 38 8.83 -5.15 -10.51
C LYS A 38 9.45 -3.99 -11.28
N ILE A 39 8.64 -3.18 -11.97
CA ILE A 39 9.11 -2.04 -12.77
C ILE A 39 9.54 -0.89 -11.86
N SER A 40 8.75 -0.55 -10.84
CA SER A 40 9.05 0.57 -9.93
C SER A 40 10.20 0.24 -8.96
N GLY A 41 10.37 -1.03 -8.60
CA GLY A 41 11.31 -1.47 -7.56
C GLY A 41 10.88 -1.11 -6.14
N LEU A 42 9.68 -0.56 -5.96
CA LEU A 42 9.10 -0.28 -4.65
C LEU A 42 8.71 -1.57 -3.94
N LYS A 43 8.49 -1.46 -2.63
CA LYS A 43 8.13 -2.56 -1.73
C LYS A 43 6.75 -2.31 -1.17
N ASP A 44 5.92 -3.34 -1.23
CA ASP A 44 4.61 -3.36 -0.62
C ASP A 44 4.73 -3.25 0.90
N MET A 45 4.01 -2.32 1.50
CA MET A 45 4.02 -2.08 2.94
C MET A 45 3.48 -3.28 3.73
N ASP A 46 2.49 -4.01 3.20
CA ASP A 46 1.96 -5.22 3.82
C ASP A 46 3.03 -6.28 4.03
N GLU A 47 3.90 -6.44 3.03
CA GLU A 47 5.05 -7.34 3.09
C GLU A 47 6.19 -6.79 3.95
N VAL A 48 6.39 -5.46 3.96
CA VAL A 48 7.43 -4.80 4.76
C VAL A 48 7.16 -4.96 6.25
N VAL A 49 5.92 -4.70 6.70
CA VAL A 49 5.55 -4.79 8.13
C VAL A 49 4.96 -6.15 8.50
N LYS A 50 4.75 -7.03 7.51
CA LYS A 50 4.26 -8.40 7.67
C LYS A 50 2.83 -8.47 8.22
N ILE A 51 1.91 -7.68 7.65
CA ILE A 51 0.49 -7.80 7.94
C ILE A 51 0.02 -9.20 7.53
N ASP A 52 -0.75 -9.86 8.39
CA ASP A 52 -1.37 -11.15 8.07
C ASP A 52 -2.30 -10.97 6.87
N LYS A 53 -2.29 -11.92 5.93
CA LYS A 53 -3.06 -11.83 4.68
C LYS A 53 -4.55 -11.62 4.93
N LEU A 54 -5.08 -12.10 6.05
CA LEU A 54 -6.48 -11.95 6.42
C LEU A 54 -6.84 -10.53 6.92
N GLU A 55 -5.85 -9.71 7.27
CA GLU A 55 -6.04 -8.35 7.78
C GLU A 55 -5.68 -7.27 6.73
N ARG A 56 -5.41 -7.66 5.47
CA ARG A 56 -5.02 -6.73 4.38
C ARG A 56 -6.20 -6.10 3.64
N TYR A 57 -7.42 -6.47 3.98
CA TYR A 57 -8.57 -5.95 3.27
C TYR A 57 -8.81 -4.49 3.64
N THR A 58 -9.21 -3.70 2.64
CA THR A 58 -9.63 -2.32 2.83
C THR A 58 -11.04 -2.07 2.34
N TYR A 59 -11.68 -3.06 1.71
CA TYR A 59 -13.01 -2.90 1.14
C TYR A 59 -13.87 -4.14 1.39
N LEU A 60 -15.12 -3.91 1.80
CA LEU A 60 -16.11 -4.97 2.02
C LEU A 60 -17.24 -4.85 1.00
N PHE A 61 -17.39 -5.85 0.15
CA PHE A 61 -18.43 -5.86 -0.89
C PHE A 61 -18.94 -7.26 -1.18
N ASP A 62 -20.26 -7.38 -1.24
CA ASP A 62 -20.97 -8.62 -1.58
C ASP A 62 -20.43 -9.83 -0.81
N MET A 63 -20.31 -9.68 0.51
CA MET A 63 -19.77 -10.70 1.43
C MET A 63 -18.29 -11.07 1.22
N ASN A 64 -17.53 -10.27 0.47
CA ASN A 64 -16.09 -10.45 0.24
C ASN A 64 -15.28 -9.33 0.89
N ALA A 65 -14.13 -9.72 1.46
CA ALA A 65 -13.10 -8.80 1.92
C ALA A 65 -12.03 -8.65 0.82
N GLN A 66 -11.78 -7.41 0.40
CA GLN A 66 -10.98 -7.09 -0.77
C GLN A 66 -9.83 -6.13 -0.40
N GLU A 67 -8.63 -6.42 -0.90
CA GLU A 67 -7.41 -5.61 -0.77
C GLU A 67 -7.28 -4.75 -2.04
N LEU A 68 -7.83 -3.52 -2.00
CA LEU A 68 -7.87 -2.61 -3.15
C LEU A 68 -6.97 -1.38 -2.95
N ASP A 69 -6.75 -0.98 -1.70
CA ASP A 69 -5.85 0.12 -1.37
C ASP A 69 -4.47 -0.41 -1.00
N HIS A 70 -3.46 0.08 -1.70
CA HIS A 70 -2.09 -0.36 -1.52
C HIS A 70 -1.20 0.80 -1.11
N MET A 71 -0.14 0.50 -0.36
CA MET A 71 0.95 1.44 -0.11
C MET A 71 2.28 0.78 -0.46
N PHE A 72 3.02 1.40 -1.37
CA PHE A 72 4.37 0.97 -1.75
C PHE A 72 5.40 2.03 -1.38
N VAL A 73 6.55 1.57 -0.89
CA VAL A 73 7.65 2.42 -0.45
C VAL A 73 8.97 2.04 -1.10
N SER A 74 9.81 3.05 -1.31
CA SER A 74 11.19 2.83 -1.79
C SER A 74 12.00 1.93 -0.85
N PRO A 75 12.99 1.17 -1.36
CA PRO A 75 13.84 0.32 -0.52
C PRO A 75 14.56 1.07 0.63
N SER A 76 14.83 2.37 0.48
CA SER A 76 15.46 3.20 1.51
C SER A 76 14.55 3.36 2.72
N LEU A 77 13.25 3.62 2.51
CA LEU A 77 12.24 3.65 3.55
C LEU A 77 12.00 2.26 4.15
N ALA A 78 11.86 1.21 3.33
CA ALA A 78 11.59 -0.14 3.81
C ALA A 78 12.68 -0.71 4.74
N LYS A 79 13.96 -0.42 4.49
CA LYS A 79 15.09 -0.99 5.25
C LYS A 79 15.49 -0.19 6.49
N LYS A 80 15.41 1.14 6.40
CA LYS A 80 15.94 2.02 7.45
C LYS A 80 14.89 2.50 8.42
N SER A 81 13.65 2.65 7.96
CA SER A 81 12.58 3.09 8.84
C SER A 81 12.12 1.92 9.70
N LYS A 82 11.82 2.18 10.98
CA LYS A 82 10.95 1.31 11.78
C LYS A 82 9.53 1.52 11.28
N ALA A 83 9.29 1.15 10.02
CA ALA A 83 8.03 1.38 9.36
C ALA A 83 6.93 0.68 10.14
N GLU A 84 5.85 1.41 10.41
CA GLU A 84 4.62 0.85 10.95
C GLU A 84 3.52 1.13 9.95
N PHE A 85 2.64 0.16 9.76
CA PHE A 85 1.54 0.24 8.82
C PHE A 85 0.41 -0.66 9.29
N GLU A 86 -0.82 -0.19 9.12
CA GLU A 86 -2.01 -0.91 9.54
C GLU A 86 -3.21 -0.45 8.71
N HIS A 87 -4.08 -1.41 8.35
CA HIS A 87 -5.42 -1.15 7.84
C HIS A 87 -6.37 -1.06 9.04
N ILE A 88 -7.09 0.06 9.17
CA ILE A 88 -7.96 0.28 10.32
C ILE A 88 -9.38 -0.11 9.93
N HIS A 89 -9.84 -1.29 10.38
CA HIS A 89 -11.13 -1.88 9.99
C HIS A 89 -12.34 -1.22 10.67
N VAL A 90 -12.61 0.04 10.35
CA VAL A 90 -13.70 0.84 10.92
C VAL A 90 -15.08 0.52 10.33
N ASN A 91 -15.13 -0.07 9.13
CA ASN A 91 -16.37 -0.37 8.43
C ASN A 91 -17.06 -1.68 8.86
N THR A 92 -16.40 -2.50 9.68
CA THR A 92 -16.91 -3.83 10.10
C THR A 92 -18.01 -3.79 11.18
N TRP A 93 -18.17 -2.67 11.89
CA TRP A 93 -19.08 -2.50 13.02
C TRP A 93 -20.28 -1.55 12.80
N PRO A 94 -20.17 -0.45 12.03
CA PRO A 94 -21.29 0.46 11.82
C PRO A 94 -22.34 -0.11 10.86
N GLU A 95 -23.57 0.39 10.98
CA GLU A 95 -24.60 0.18 9.96
C GLU A 95 -24.16 0.80 8.63
N TYR A 96 -24.64 0.26 7.49
CA TYR A 96 -24.23 0.70 6.15
C TYR A 96 -24.36 2.21 5.96
N ASP A 97 -25.49 2.81 6.36
CA ASP A 97 -25.74 4.25 6.24
C ASP A 97 -24.90 5.13 7.19
N ALA A 98 -24.23 4.51 8.17
CA ALA A 98 -23.34 5.18 9.12
C ALA A 98 -21.86 5.10 8.70
N GLN A 99 -21.52 4.33 7.67
CA GLN A 99 -20.18 4.30 7.10
C GLN A 99 -19.87 5.65 6.43
N ILE A 100 -18.70 6.23 6.75
CA ILE A 100 -18.24 7.50 6.15
C ILE A 100 -17.58 7.26 4.79
N SER A 101 -17.00 6.06 4.61
CA SER A 101 -16.34 5.57 3.42
C SER A 101 -16.67 4.08 3.33
N ASP A 102 -16.80 3.54 2.13
CA ASP A 102 -16.90 2.10 1.89
C ASP A 102 -15.53 1.40 1.97
N HIS A 103 -14.45 2.19 1.89
CA HIS A 103 -13.09 1.75 2.17
C HIS A 103 -12.64 2.07 3.61
N ASP A 104 -11.95 1.13 4.24
CA ASP A 104 -11.20 1.28 5.48
C ASP A 104 -9.88 2.04 5.22
N PRO A 105 -9.48 2.99 6.08
CA PRO A 105 -8.24 3.74 5.89
C PRO A 105 -7.01 2.91 6.27
N SER A 106 -5.94 3.08 5.48
CA SER A 106 -4.61 2.53 5.76
C SER A 106 -3.68 3.62 6.27
N VAL A 107 -2.97 3.40 7.39
CA VAL A 107 -2.14 4.41 8.06
C VAL A 107 -0.70 3.91 8.18
N ALA A 108 0.26 4.72 7.72
CA ALA A 108 1.69 4.43 7.87
C ALA A 108 2.41 5.47 8.72
N ARG A 109 3.37 5.00 9.54
CA ARG A 109 4.38 5.83 10.20
C ARG A 109 5.76 5.51 9.65
N LEU A 110 6.39 6.51 9.04
CA LEU A 110 7.65 6.39 8.33
C LEU A 110 8.68 7.40 8.85
N ASP A 111 9.94 6.98 8.96
CA ASP A 111 11.07 7.88 9.15
C ASP A 111 11.63 8.30 7.80
N VAL A 112 11.40 9.56 7.43
CA VAL A 112 11.83 10.13 6.15
C VAL A 112 13.16 10.89 6.23
N CYS A 113 13.82 10.90 7.38
CA CYS A 113 15.04 11.68 7.62
C CYS A 113 16.29 10.81 7.85
N ALA A 114 16.15 9.52 8.18
CA ALA A 114 17.25 8.58 8.48
C ALA A 114 18.03 8.00 7.27
#